data_AF-A0A833DA20-F1
#
_entry.id   AF-A0A833DA20-F1
#
_cell.length_a   1.000
_cell.length_b   1.000
_cell.length_c   1.000
_cell.angle_alpha   90.00
_cell.angle_beta   90.00
_cell.angle_gamma   90.00
#
_symmetry.space_group_name_H-M   'P 1'
#
loop_
_entity.id
_entity.type
_entity.pdbx_description
1 polymer ?
#
loop_
_entity_poly.entity_id
_entity_poly.type
_entity_poly.pdbx_seq_one_letter_code
_entity_poly.pdbx_strand_id
1 'polypeptide(L)'
;MLRSILTPRAAAQRQAIRTPVPPPSDRSRLLLCLLDELRTSFVLAGITTNTLNAFGRNPTLLCWIAAFVPSDPIIFPSAKANLIDGIDSSQLQYATHFYRHLPLAKLSLNTLLGDADPRSLKEVCDTWRSLCGIAELAMKEMDRYFCHDDPNELYLSDDIRRLLIAVKAGQSPCLINGRPEMPAWFQRRHQPRVQANLVAHLRYGQMTAPVLVVNISVGGCGVEQAPPLPLEAIVELRLESGRLLEAAVRWQNGTRAGLLFSTPLSYRDPLISAG
;
A
#
# COMPACT_ATOMS: atom_id res chain seq x y z
N MET A 1 48.31 -9.59 13.07
CA MET A 1 48.24 -9.33 14.53
C MET A 1 47.79 -7.88 14.76
N LEU A 2 46.49 -7.59 14.70
CA LEU A 2 45.90 -6.32 15.15
C LEU A 2 44.46 -6.63 15.60
N ARG A 3 44.28 -6.89 16.89
CA ARG A 3 42.96 -7.07 17.52
C ARG A 3 42.43 -5.68 17.88
N SER A 4 41.38 -5.25 17.18
CA SER A 4 40.62 -4.03 17.51
C SER A 4 39.64 -4.33 18.64
N ILE A 5 39.75 -3.54 19.71
CA ILE A 5 38.94 -3.58 20.92
C ILE A 5 37.66 -2.80 20.64
N LEU A 6 36.53 -3.49 20.52
CA LEU A 6 35.20 -2.88 20.59
C LEU A 6 34.66 -3.10 22.00
N THR A 7 34.65 -2.04 22.80
CA THR A 7 33.96 -1.99 24.09
C THR A 7 32.44 -1.88 23.87
N PRO A 8 31.63 -2.71 24.55
CA PRO A 8 30.18 -2.58 24.49
C PRO A 8 29.73 -1.34 25.29
N ARG A 9 29.12 -0.38 24.60
CA ARG A 9 28.53 0.82 25.19
C ARG A 9 27.20 0.44 25.85
N ALA A 10 27.20 0.28 27.17
CA ALA A 10 26.00 0.05 27.97
C ALA A 10 25.05 1.26 27.84
N ALA A 11 24.02 1.14 27.01
CA ALA A 11 22.94 2.11 26.92
C ALA A 11 21.97 1.86 28.09
N ALA A 12 22.10 2.68 29.15
CA ALA A 12 21.09 2.79 30.18
C ALA A 12 19.81 3.38 29.57
N GLN A 13 18.91 2.51 29.13
CA GLN A 13 17.62 2.88 28.54
C GLN A 13 16.70 3.35 29.66
N ARG A 14 16.75 4.66 29.97
CA ARG A 14 15.76 5.31 30.83
C ARG A 14 14.39 5.16 30.18
N GLN A 15 13.55 4.29 30.73
CA GLN A 15 12.12 4.25 30.41
C GLN A 15 11.49 5.54 30.93
N ALA A 16 11.54 6.60 30.13
CA ALA A 16 10.70 7.76 30.34
C ALA A 16 9.24 7.30 30.26
N ILE A 17 8.48 7.58 31.31
CA ILE A 17 7.03 7.38 31.35
C ILE A 17 6.46 8.21 30.19
N ARG A 18 6.17 7.55 29.06
CA ARG A 18 5.54 8.21 27.91
C ARG A 18 4.13 8.58 28.35
N THR A 19 3.87 9.88 28.49
CA THR A 19 2.51 10.38 28.62
C THR A 19 1.70 9.89 27.40
N PRO A 20 0.47 9.40 27.60
CA PRO A 20 -0.35 8.94 26.49
C PRO A 20 -0.58 10.11 25.51
N VAL A 21 -0.16 9.92 24.26
CA VAL A 21 -0.41 10.88 23.19
C VAL A 21 -1.93 10.86 22.91
N PRO A 22 -2.62 12.01 22.93
CA PRO A 22 -4.05 12.04 22.63
C PRO A 22 -4.31 11.47 21.23
N PRO A 23 -5.44 10.78 21.00
CA PRO A 23 -5.75 10.20 19.71
C PRO A 23 -5.76 11.29 18.62
N PRO A 24 -5.23 10.99 17.42
CA PRO A 24 -5.22 11.96 16.33
C PRO A 24 -6.64 12.34 15.93
N SER A 25 -6.84 13.62 15.59
CA SER A 25 -8.10 14.12 15.05
C SER A 25 -8.52 13.37 13.78
N ASP A 26 -9.81 13.35 13.46
CA ASP A 26 -10.32 12.75 12.21
C ASP A 26 -9.58 13.27 10.96
N ARG A 27 -9.27 14.57 10.95
CA ARG A 27 -8.51 15.22 9.87
C ARG A 27 -7.11 14.62 9.76
N SER A 28 -6.40 14.48 10.89
CA SER A 28 -5.06 13.89 10.93
C SER A 28 -5.09 12.45 10.44
N ARG A 29 -6.12 11.66 10.80
CA ARG A 29 -6.29 10.28 10.34
C ARG A 29 -6.49 10.20 8.83
N LEU A 30 -7.36 11.04 8.27
CA LEU A 30 -7.60 11.10 6.84
C LEU A 30 -6.35 11.49 6.05
N LEU A 31 -5.60 12.49 6.54
CA LEU A 31 -4.34 12.89 5.94
C LEU A 31 -3.33 11.75 5.95
N LEU A 32 -3.14 11.07 7.09
CA LEU A 32 -2.22 9.93 7.18
C LEU A 32 -2.58 8.83 6.18
N CYS A 33 -3.87 8.54 6.01
CA CYS A 33 -4.31 7.51 5.06
C CYS A 33 -4.11 7.94 3.60
N LEU A 34 -4.32 9.22 3.29
CA LEU A 34 -3.98 9.78 1.98
C LEU A 34 -2.48 9.66 1.68
N LEU A 35 -1.62 10.04 2.64
CA LEU A 35 -0.18 9.97 2.49
C LEU A 35 0.29 8.52 2.29
N ASP A 36 -0.28 7.58 3.04
CA ASP A 36 0.08 6.16 2.94
C ASP A 36 -0.37 5.54 1.60
N GLU A 37 -1.56 5.91 1.12
CA GLU A 37 -2.05 5.53 -0.20
C GLU A 37 -1.12 6.05 -1.32
N LEU A 38 -0.73 7.32 -1.26
CA LEU A 38 0.19 7.93 -2.22
C LEU A 38 1.58 7.27 -2.19
N ARG A 39 2.19 7.19 -1.00
CA ARG A 39 3.51 6.58 -0.80
C ARG A 39 3.54 5.15 -1.34
N THR A 40 2.51 4.36 -1.05
CA THR A 40 2.46 3.00 -1.57
C THR A 40 2.31 2.95 -3.08
N SER A 41 1.40 3.74 -3.66
CA SER A 41 1.24 3.81 -5.11
C SER A 41 2.55 4.18 -5.81
N PHE A 42 3.34 5.07 -5.22
CA PHE A 42 4.65 5.46 -5.76
C PHE A 42 5.69 4.35 -5.63
N VAL A 43 5.77 3.65 -4.50
CA VAL A 43 6.67 2.50 -4.37
C VAL A 43 6.30 1.39 -5.34
N LEU A 44 5.02 1.05 -5.45
CA LEU A 44 4.52 0.06 -6.40
C LEU A 44 4.85 0.45 -7.85
N ALA A 45 4.70 1.73 -8.22
CA ALA A 45 5.14 2.22 -9.52
C ALA A 45 6.66 2.08 -9.70
N GLY A 46 7.42 2.36 -8.65
CA GLY A 46 8.87 2.16 -8.61
C GLY A 46 9.28 0.71 -8.84
N ILE A 47 8.66 -0.25 -8.15
CA ILE A 47 8.95 -1.68 -8.30
C ILE A 47 8.48 -2.24 -9.64
N THR A 48 7.35 -1.76 -10.16
CA THR A 48 6.90 -2.08 -11.52
C THR A 48 7.95 -1.64 -12.55
N THR A 49 8.41 -0.39 -12.45
CA THR A 49 9.44 0.18 -13.33
C THR A 49 10.79 -0.53 -13.17
N ASN A 50 11.20 -0.85 -11.94
CA ASN A 50 12.38 -1.67 -11.64
C ASN A 50 12.35 -3.01 -12.39
N THR A 51 11.19 -3.66 -12.37
CA THR A 51 10.97 -4.97 -13.01
C THR A 51 11.02 -4.85 -14.53
N LEU A 52 10.37 -3.82 -15.10
CA LEU A 52 10.43 -3.52 -16.54
C LEU A 52 11.85 -3.21 -17.01
N ASN A 53 12.60 -2.41 -16.24
CA ASN A 53 14.01 -2.10 -16.53
C ASN A 53 14.89 -3.37 -16.55
N ALA A 54 14.57 -4.35 -15.72
CA ALA A 54 15.29 -5.63 -15.65
C ALA A 54 14.84 -6.63 -16.71
N PHE A 55 13.63 -6.49 -17.26
CA PHE A 55 13.02 -7.47 -18.16
C PHE A 55 13.87 -7.75 -19.40
N GLY A 56 14.50 -6.73 -19.99
CA GLY A 56 15.40 -6.92 -21.14
C GLY A 56 16.59 -7.86 -20.86
N ARG A 57 16.95 -8.06 -19.58
CA ARG A 57 17.97 -9.03 -19.15
C ARG A 57 17.38 -10.36 -18.68
N ASN A 58 16.12 -10.36 -18.24
CA ASN A 58 15.45 -11.55 -17.73
C ASN A 58 13.94 -11.52 -18.05
N PRO A 59 13.51 -12.16 -19.16
CA PRO A 59 12.11 -12.18 -19.57
C PRO A 59 11.16 -12.88 -18.59
N THR A 60 11.66 -13.79 -17.75
CA THR A 60 10.79 -14.51 -16.80
C THR A 60 10.23 -13.60 -15.70
N LEU A 61 10.67 -12.34 -15.64
CA LEU A 61 10.23 -11.39 -14.63
C LEU A 61 8.79 -10.89 -14.83
N LEU A 62 8.23 -10.98 -16.04
CA LEU A 62 6.86 -10.47 -16.30
C LEU A 62 5.79 -11.19 -15.48
N CYS A 63 5.96 -12.47 -15.16
CA CYS A 63 4.95 -13.17 -14.36
C CYS A 63 4.81 -12.61 -12.93
N TRP A 64 5.80 -11.84 -12.45
CA TRP A 64 5.78 -11.21 -11.13
C TRP A 64 5.21 -9.79 -11.15
N ILE A 65 5.16 -9.13 -12.31
CA ILE A 65 4.90 -7.69 -12.38
C ILE A 65 3.51 -7.31 -11.86
N ALA A 66 2.51 -8.15 -12.10
CA ALA A 66 1.13 -7.92 -11.69
C ALA A 66 1.00 -7.68 -10.18
N ALA A 67 1.86 -8.31 -9.36
CA ALA A 67 1.85 -8.15 -7.90
C ALA A 67 2.38 -6.79 -7.41
N PHE A 68 2.96 -5.99 -8.31
CA PHE A 68 3.55 -4.69 -8.00
C PHE A 68 2.84 -3.53 -8.69
N VAL A 69 1.86 -3.78 -9.55
CA VAL A 69 1.11 -2.72 -10.23
C VAL A 69 0.27 -1.95 -9.18
N PRO A 70 0.39 -0.60 -9.08
CA PRO A 70 -0.43 0.18 -8.17
C PRO A 70 -1.92 -0.05 -8.42
N SER A 71 -2.69 -0.20 -7.34
CA SER A 71 -4.17 -0.25 -7.43
C SER A 71 -4.75 1.14 -7.70
N ASP A 72 -6.04 1.20 -8.02
CA ASP A 72 -6.74 2.49 -8.10
C ASP A 72 -6.89 3.09 -6.70
N PRO A 73 -6.78 4.41 -6.55
CA PRO A 73 -6.85 5.03 -5.24
C PRO A 73 -8.27 4.99 -4.69
N ILE A 74 -8.39 4.71 -3.40
CA ILE A 74 -9.64 4.66 -2.66
C ILE A 74 -9.89 6.01 -1.97
N ILE A 75 -8.83 6.62 -1.42
CA ILE A 75 -8.92 7.81 -0.54
C ILE A 75 -8.69 9.10 -1.32
N PHE A 76 -7.78 9.07 -2.29
CA PHE A 76 -7.42 10.21 -3.11
C PHE A 76 -8.63 10.90 -3.77
N PRO A 77 -9.64 10.20 -4.33
CA PRO A 77 -10.80 10.86 -4.91
C PRO A 77 -11.58 11.71 -3.90
N SER A 78 -11.76 11.20 -2.67
CA SER A 78 -12.41 11.94 -1.58
C SER A 78 -11.57 13.13 -1.12
N ALA A 79 -10.26 12.95 -0.97
CA ALA A 79 -9.34 14.04 -0.63
C ALA A 79 -9.38 15.18 -1.66
N LYS A 80 -9.34 14.83 -2.95
CA LYS A 80 -9.38 15.78 -4.06
C LYS A 80 -10.70 16.57 -4.15
N ALA A 81 -11.80 15.98 -3.71
CA ALA A 81 -13.10 16.65 -3.65
C ALA A 81 -13.20 17.67 -2.49
N ASN A 82 -12.07 18.08 -1.89
CA ASN A 82 -11.97 18.97 -0.73
C ASN A 82 -12.70 18.44 0.52
N LEU A 83 -12.84 17.11 0.65
CA LEU A 83 -13.43 16.52 1.85
C LEU A 83 -12.44 16.43 3.02
N ILE A 84 -11.19 16.84 2.81
CA ILE A 84 -10.20 17.01 3.87
C ILE A 84 -9.93 18.50 4.03
N ASP A 85 -10.50 19.09 5.09
CA ASP A 85 -10.34 20.50 5.38
C ASP A 85 -8.86 20.91 5.40
N GLY A 86 -8.56 22.04 4.75
CA GLY A 86 -7.24 22.66 4.74
C GLY A 86 -6.19 21.97 3.86
N ILE A 87 -6.60 21.07 2.95
CA ILE A 87 -5.77 20.67 1.80
C ILE A 87 -6.29 21.42 0.58
N ASP A 88 -5.45 22.25 -0.04
CA ASP A 88 -5.77 22.87 -1.33
C ASP A 88 -5.47 21.86 -2.45
N SER A 89 -6.39 21.73 -3.41
CA SER A 89 -6.18 21.00 -4.64
C SER A 89 -4.85 21.31 -5.35
N SER A 90 -4.33 22.54 -5.22
CA SER A 90 -3.02 22.95 -5.73
C SER A 90 -1.85 22.21 -5.06
N GLN A 91 -2.01 21.77 -3.80
CA GLN A 91 -1.03 21.00 -3.03
C GLN A 91 -1.00 19.51 -3.42
N LEU A 92 -1.91 19.07 -4.29
CA LEU A 92 -1.98 17.70 -4.80
C LEU A 92 -1.93 17.66 -6.33
N GLN A 93 -1.33 18.67 -6.96
CA GLN A 93 -1.29 18.80 -8.42
C GLN A 93 -0.55 17.61 -9.05
N TYR A 94 0.64 17.27 -8.53
CA TYR A 94 1.43 16.17 -9.10
C TYR A 94 0.86 14.80 -8.74
N ALA A 95 0.28 14.65 -7.55
CA ALA A 95 -0.45 13.44 -7.18
C ALA A 95 -1.67 13.21 -8.10
N THR A 96 -2.40 14.30 -8.42
CA THR A 96 -3.49 14.26 -9.40
C THR A 96 -2.98 13.88 -10.78
N HIS A 97 -1.83 14.44 -11.19
CA HIS A 97 -1.21 14.14 -12.47
C HIS A 97 -0.78 12.67 -12.57
N PHE A 98 -0.22 12.12 -11.50
CA PHE A 98 0.15 10.70 -11.37
C PHE A 98 -1.07 9.80 -11.58
N TYR A 99 -2.14 9.99 -10.80
CA TYR A 99 -3.33 9.12 -10.91
C TYR A 99 -4.08 9.29 -12.22
N ARG A 100 -3.92 10.42 -12.91
CA ARG A 100 -4.45 10.60 -14.28
C ARG A 100 -3.69 9.75 -15.31
N HIS A 101 -2.39 9.53 -15.13
CA HIS A 101 -1.54 8.79 -16.07
C HIS A 101 -1.44 7.29 -15.73
N LEU A 102 -1.71 6.91 -14.47
CA LEU A 102 -1.66 5.53 -14.03
C LEU A 102 -2.53 4.58 -14.89
N PRO A 103 -3.79 4.89 -15.25
CA PRO A 103 -4.60 4.02 -16.13
C PRO A 103 -3.97 3.78 -17.50
N LEU A 104 -3.32 4.78 -18.08
CA LEU A 104 -2.64 4.65 -19.38
C LEU A 104 -1.40 3.75 -19.27
N ALA A 105 -0.63 3.88 -18.19
CA ALA A 105 0.52 3.01 -17.91
C ALA A 105 0.10 1.55 -17.64
N LYS A 106 -1.03 1.34 -16.95
CA LYS A 106 -1.64 0.01 -16.76
C LYS A 106 -2.07 -0.60 -18.09
N LEU A 107 -2.72 0.20 -18.95
CA LEU A 107 -3.17 -0.26 -20.27
C LEU A 107 -1.97 -0.69 -21.14
N SER A 108 -0.91 0.12 -21.20
CA SER A 108 0.27 -0.22 -21.99
C SER A 108 0.97 -1.49 -21.47
N LEU A 109 1.03 -1.66 -20.15
CA LEU A 109 1.54 -2.90 -19.54
C LEU A 109 0.67 -4.11 -19.90
N ASN A 110 -0.65 -3.99 -19.83
CA ASN A 110 -1.56 -5.07 -20.19
C ASN A 110 -1.41 -5.48 -21.66
N THR A 111 -1.21 -4.51 -22.57
CA THR A 111 -0.91 -4.79 -23.97
C THR A 111 0.37 -5.61 -24.11
N LEU A 112 1.46 -5.21 -23.43
CA LEU A 112 2.72 -5.97 -23.43
C LEU A 112 2.58 -7.39 -22.86
N LEU A 113 1.73 -7.57 -21.85
CA LEU A 113 1.45 -8.89 -21.27
C LEU A 113 0.63 -9.78 -22.21
N GLY A 114 -0.15 -9.19 -23.12
CA GLY A 114 -0.91 -9.91 -24.15
C GLY A 114 -0.10 -10.21 -25.41
N ASP A 115 0.79 -9.30 -25.81
CA ASP A 115 1.62 -9.40 -27.01
C ASP A 115 3.05 -8.93 -26.70
N ALA A 116 3.98 -9.88 -26.63
CA ALA A 116 5.35 -9.64 -26.17
C ALA A 116 6.25 -9.07 -27.29
N ASP A 117 5.80 -8.02 -27.98
CA ASP A 117 6.63 -7.31 -28.98
C ASP A 117 7.75 -6.50 -28.27
N PRO A 118 9.04 -6.73 -28.63
CA PRO A 118 10.15 -5.94 -28.14
C PRO A 118 10.01 -4.41 -28.33
N ARG A 119 9.31 -3.95 -29.36
CA ARG A 119 9.07 -2.49 -29.56
C ARG A 119 8.15 -1.94 -28.48
N SER A 120 7.09 -2.69 -28.16
CA SER A 120 6.15 -2.37 -27.09
C SER A 120 6.84 -2.32 -25.73
N LEU A 121 7.86 -3.15 -25.49
CA LEU A 121 8.62 -3.11 -24.23
C LEU A 121 9.28 -1.75 -23.99
N LYS A 122 9.92 -1.15 -25.00
CA LYS A 122 10.60 0.14 -24.83
C LYS A 122 9.59 1.23 -24.47
N GLU A 123 8.47 1.28 -25.19
CA GLU A 123 7.40 2.25 -24.95
C GLU A 123 6.77 2.10 -23.56
N VAL A 124 6.53 0.87 -23.13
CA VAL A 124 6.05 0.57 -21.76
C VAL A 124 7.08 1.00 -20.72
N CYS A 125 8.36 0.67 -20.90
CA CYS A 125 9.43 1.14 -20.01
C CYS A 125 9.44 2.68 -19.90
N ASP A 126 9.38 3.38 -21.03
CA ASP A 126 9.45 4.84 -21.06
C ASP A 126 8.19 5.47 -20.41
N THR A 127 7.02 4.86 -20.59
CA THR A 127 5.76 5.28 -19.94
C THR A 127 5.86 5.17 -18.42
N TRP A 128 6.34 4.04 -17.90
CA TRP A 128 6.48 3.80 -16.46
C TRP A 128 7.60 4.62 -15.82
N ARG A 129 8.71 4.87 -16.53
CA ARG A 129 9.75 5.81 -16.07
C ARG A 129 9.23 7.24 -15.98
N SER A 130 8.42 7.67 -16.95
CA SER A 130 7.76 8.99 -16.92
C SER A 130 6.82 9.09 -15.73
N LEU A 131 6.01 8.06 -15.47
CA LEU A 131 5.13 7.98 -14.30
C LEU A 131 5.91 8.08 -12.97
N CYS A 132 7.07 7.42 -12.86
CA CYS A 132 7.96 7.56 -11.69
C CYS A 132 8.53 8.98 -11.55
N GLY A 133 8.77 9.69 -12.66
CA GLY A 133 9.12 11.11 -12.64
C GLY A 133 8.02 11.99 -12.05
N ILE A 134 6.76 11.73 -12.40
CA ILE A 134 5.61 12.44 -11.82
C ILE A 134 5.47 12.11 -10.33
N ALA A 135 5.63 10.84 -9.94
CA ALA A 135 5.61 10.41 -8.54
C ALA A 135 6.73 11.08 -7.70
N GLU A 136 7.93 11.27 -8.27
CA GLU A 136 9.03 11.95 -7.59
C GLU A 136 8.72 13.44 -7.33
N LEU A 137 8.07 14.11 -8.28
CA LEU A 137 7.59 15.48 -8.09
C LEU A 137 6.46 15.55 -7.05
N ALA A 138 5.53 14.57 -7.07
CA ALA A 138 4.48 14.45 -6.06
C ALA A 138 5.03 14.25 -4.65
N MET A 139 6.07 13.43 -4.48
CA MET A 139 6.75 13.26 -3.18
C MET A 139 7.36 14.58 -2.70
N LYS A 140 8.04 15.34 -3.56
CA LYS A 140 8.59 16.66 -3.20
C LYS A 140 7.51 17.67 -2.79
N GLU A 141 6.36 17.61 -3.47
CA GLU A 141 5.19 18.42 -3.13
C GLU A 141 4.63 18.01 -1.76
N MET A 142 4.47 16.71 -1.51
CA MET A 142 4.01 16.20 -0.22
C MET A 142 4.95 16.54 0.92
N ASP A 143 6.26 16.39 0.72
CA ASP A 143 7.26 16.74 1.74
C ASP A 143 7.20 18.23 2.11
N ARG A 144 6.85 19.10 1.14
CA ARG A 144 6.70 20.54 1.39
C ARG A 144 5.46 20.87 2.23
N TYR A 145 4.35 20.18 2.03
CA TYR A 145 3.06 20.56 2.62
C TYR A 145 2.63 19.70 3.82
N PHE A 146 3.13 18.47 3.91
CA PHE A 146 2.62 17.49 4.89
C PHE A 146 3.70 16.88 5.78
N CYS A 147 4.99 17.12 5.52
CA CYS A 147 6.04 16.59 6.39
C CYS A 147 5.95 17.30 7.75
N HIS A 148 5.57 16.54 8.77
CA HIS A 148 5.58 16.96 10.17
C HIS A 148 6.97 16.72 10.78
N ASP A 149 7.23 17.27 11.96
CA ASP A 149 8.49 17.12 12.71
C ASP A 149 8.81 15.68 13.16
N ASP A 150 8.20 14.64 12.57
CA ASP A 150 8.54 13.23 12.82
C ASP A 150 9.73 12.81 11.94
N PRO A 151 10.91 12.55 12.55
CA PRO A 151 12.08 12.12 11.80
C PRO A 151 11.87 10.79 11.06
N ASN A 152 10.99 9.90 11.53
CA ASN A 152 10.74 8.62 10.85
C ASN A 152 10.03 8.79 9.50
N GLU A 153 9.14 9.78 9.40
CA GLU A 153 8.45 10.08 8.15
C GLU A 153 9.40 10.62 7.08
N LEU A 154 10.38 11.44 7.51
CA LEU A 154 11.39 12.01 6.62
C LEU A 154 12.23 10.91 5.94
N TYR A 155 12.67 9.90 6.70
CA TYR A 155 13.48 8.80 6.16
C TYR A 155 12.74 8.00 5.08
N LEU A 156 11.45 7.71 5.30
CA LEU A 156 10.63 6.98 4.33
C LEU A 156 10.49 7.77 3.02
N SER A 157 10.24 9.08 3.09
CA SER A 157 10.16 9.92 1.89
C SER A 157 11.45 9.91 1.07
N ASP A 158 12.62 9.97 1.72
CA ASP A 158 13.91 9.94 1.05
C ASP A 158 14.22 8.59 0.40
N ASP A 159 13.87 7.48 1.06
CA ASP A 159 14.00 6.13 0.50
C ASP A 159 13.13 5.94 -0.75
N ILE A 160 11.87 6.40 -0.70
CA ILE A 160 10.95 6.36 -1.86
C ILE A 160 11.52 7.20 -3.00
N ARG A 161 11.97 8.43 -2.73
CA ARG A 161 12.55 9.30 -3.75
C ARG A 161 13.81 8.70 -4.38
N ARG A 162 14.69 8.10 -3.58
CA ARG A 162 15.89 7.39 -4.09
C ARG A 162 15.50 6.25 -5.03
N LEU A 163 14.50 5.44 -4.66
CA LEU A 163 13.96 4.40 -5.52
C LEU A 163 13.46 4.98 -6.85
N LEU A 164 12.58 5.99 -6.80
CA LEU A 164 11.98 6.62 -7.98
C LEU A 164 13.03 7.23 -8.93
N ILE A 165 14.05 7.90 -8.38
CA ILE A 165 15.16 8.47 -9.15
C ILE A 165 15.95 7.35 -9.87
N ALA A 166 16.30 6.29 -9.15
CA ALA A 166 17.06 5.17 -9.70
C ALA A 166 16.31 4.48 -10.85
N VAL A 167 15.04 4.13 -10.66
CA VAL A 167 14.25 3.42 -11.68
C VAL A 167 13.90 4.31 -12.87
N LYS A 168 13.69 5.62 -12.65
CA LYS A 168 13.54 6.60 -13.74
C LYS A 168 14.79 6.66 -14.63
N ALA A 169 15.97 6.49 -14.03
CA ALA A 169 17.26 6.41 -14.74
C ALA A 169 17.53 5.03 -15.38
N GLY A 170 16.55 4.12 -15.40
CA GLY A 170 16.70 2.78 -15.99
C GLY A 170 17.37 1.74 -15.09
N GLN A 171 17.60 2.06 -13.81
CA GLN A 171 18.20 1.12 -12.86
C GLN A 171 17.16 0.12 -12.32
N SER A 172 17.65 -0.96 -11.69
CA SER A 172 16.82 -1.99 -11.06
C SER A 172 17.31 -2.32 -9.63
N PRO A 173 17.28 -1.35 -8.69
CA PRO A 173 17.83 -1.52 -7.35
C PRO A 173 17.11 -2.57 -6.49
N CYS A 174 15.89 -2.95 -6.85
CA CYS A 174 15.06 -3.91 -6.12
C CYS A 174 15.08 -5.31 -6.75
N LEU A 175 16.06 -5.59 -7.62
CA LEU A 175 16.28 -6.93 -8.15
C LEU A 175 17.30 -7.68 -7.29
N ILE A 176 16.82 -8.60 -6.45
CA ILE A 176 17.65 -9.42 -5.56
C ILE A 176 17.62 -10.85 -6.08
N ASN A 177 18.79 -11.43 -6.35
CA ASN A 177 18.92 -12.80 -6.91
C ASN A 177 18.03 -13.04 -8.15
N GLY A 178 17.90 -12.03 -9.01
CA GLY A 178 17.09 -12.11 -10.22
C GLY A 178 15.58 -12.08 -10.00
N ARG A 179 15.10 -11.70 -8.81
CA ARG A 179 13.68 -11.54 -8.49
C ARG A 179 13.38 -10.13 -7.99
N PRO A 180 12.24 -9.54 -8.36
CA PRO A 180 11.81 -8.27 -7.80
C PRO A 180 11.41 -8.50 -6.34
N GLU A 181 12.08 -7.80 -5.44
CA GLU A 181 11.79 -7.82 -4.02
C GLU A 181 11.31 -6.45 -3.56
N MET A 182 10.41 -6.44 -2.57
CA MET A 182 9.98 -5.19 -1.95
C MET A 182 11.12 -4.68 -1.05
N PRO A 183 11.44 -3.38 -1.05
CA PRO A 183 12.44 -2.85 -0.15
C PRO A 183 12.06 -3.12 1.31
N ALA A 184 13.05 -3.46 2.15
CA ALA A 184 12.80 -3.81 3.55
C ALA A 184 12.20 -2.66 4.38
N TRP A 185 12.47 -1.42 3.99
CA TRP A 185 11.90 -0.22 4.60
C TRP A 185 10.42 0.00 4.21
N PHE A 186 9.92 -0.70 3.18
CA PHE A 186 8.57 -0.52 2.71
C PHE A 186 7.60 -1.56 3.30
N GLN A 187 6.62 -1.07 4.06
CA GLN A 187 5.56 -1.90 4.61
C GLN A 187 4.33 -1.87 3.69
N ARG A 188 4.01 -3.00 3.03
CA ARG A 188 2.90 -3.12 2.06
C ARG A 188 1.49 -2.82 2.58
N ARG A 189 1.29 -2.59 3.88
CA ARG A 189 -0.05 -2.48 4.46
C ARG A 189 -0.44 -1.00 4.55
N HIS A 190 -1.27 -0.59 3.60
CA HIS A 190 -1.80 0.76 3.38
C HIS A 190 -2.75 1.34 4.44
N GLN A 191 -3.15 0.52 5.41
CA GLN A 191 -4.14 0.95 6.39
C GLN A 191 -3.79 0.36 7.74
N PRO A 192 -3.74 1.21 8.79
CA PRO A 192 -3.64 0.71 10.14
C PRO A 192 -4.81 -0.24 10.37
N ARG A 193 -4.46 -1.43 10.84
CA ARG A 193 -5.41 -2.45 11.19
C ARG A 193 -5.65 -2.36 12.68
N VAL A 194 -6.88 -2.06 13.06
CA VAL A 194 -7.30 -2.13 14.45
C VAL A 194 -7.49 -3.59 14.79
N GLN A 195 -6.93 -4.01 15.93
CA GLN A 195 -7.18 -5.34 16.47
C GLN A 195 -8.62 -5.38 16.99
N ALA A 196 -9.45 -6.26 16.41
CA ALA A 196 -10.90 -6.24 16.65
C ALA A 196 -11.35 -7.42 17.54
N ASN A 197 -10.78 -8.61 17.32
CA ASN A 197 -11.16 -9.86 18.00
C ASN A 197 -12.69 -10.07 18.09
N LEU A 198 -13.41 -9.81 16.99
CA LEU A 198 -14.88 -9.90 16.94
C LEU A 198 -15.33 -11.26 16.42
N VAL A 199 -16.36 -11.85 17.02
CA VAL A 199 -17.01 -13.04 16.46
C VAL A 199 -17.96 -12.63 15.35
N ALA A 200 -17.97 -13.40 14.26
CA ALA A 200 -18.85 -13.18 13.13
C ALA A 200 -19.30 -14.51 12.51
N HIS A 201 -20.36 -14.47 11.71
CA HIS A 201 -20.79 -15.57 10.85
C HIS A 201 -20.48 -15.21 9.40
N LEU A 202 -19.61 -16.00 8.76
CA LEU A 202 -19.28 -15.88 7.35
C LEU A 202 -20.21 -16.77 6.53
N ARG A 203 -20.87 -16.19 5.53
CA ARG A 203 -21.75 -16.89 4.59
C ARG A 203 -21.18 -16.85 3.18
N TYR A 204 -21.13 -18.01 2.53
CA TYR A 204 -20.75 -18.18 1.12
C TYR A 204 -21.65 -19.23 0.47
N GLY A 205 -22.51 -18.81 -0.46
CA GLY A 205 -23.56 -19.68 -1.01
C GLY A 205 -24.50 -20.20 0.09
N GLN A 206 -24.57 -21.53 0.24
CA GLN A 206 -25.34 -22.20 1.30
C GLN A 206 -24.53 -22.48 2.58
N MET A 207 -23.21 -22.25 2.54
CA MET A 207 -22.34 -22.46 3.69
C MET A 207 -22.42 -21.26 4.63
N THR A 208 -22.55 -21.54 5.92
CA THR A 208 -22.39 -20.54 6.99
C THR A 208 -21.46 -21.12 8.05
N ALA A 209 -20.44 -20.36 8.46
CA ALA A 209 -19.46 -20.79 9.45
C ALA A 209 -19.16 -19.64 10.44
N PRO A 210 -19.00 -19.94 11.74
CA PRO A 210 -18.46 -18.95 12.68
C PRO A 210 -16.99 -18.69 12.36
N VAL A 211 -16.58 -17.43 12.44
CA VAL A 211 -15.20 -16.97 12.20
C VAL A 211 -14.82 -15.91 13.23
N LEU A 212 -13.52 -15.73 13.43
CA LEU A 212 -12.97 -14.68 14.29
C LEU A 212 -12.35 -13.57 13.44
N VAL A 213 -12.90 -12.35 13.51
CA VAL A 213 -12.31 -11.15 12.91
C VAL A 213 -11.16 -10.66 13.78
N VAL A 214 -9.93 -11.02 13.40
CA VAL A 214 -8.73 -10.71 14.20
C VAL A 214 -8.28 -9.26 14.04
N ASN A 215 -8.49 -8.67 12.87
CA ASN A 215 -8.17 -7.28 12.61
C ASN A 215 -9.06 -6.70 11.52
N ILE A 216 -9.26 -5.39 11.58
CA ILE A 216 -10.08 -4.65 10.63
C ILE A 216 -9.38 -3.36 10.21
N SER A 217 -9.52 -2.99 8.95
CA SER A 217 -9.14 -1.71 8.39
C SER A 217 -10.32 -1.14 7.60
N VAL A 218 -10.18 0.08 7.10
CA VAL A 218 -11.21 0.73 6.29
C VAL A 218 -11.63 -0.11 5.07
N GLY A 219 -10.67 -0.76 4.42
CA GLY A 219 -10.90 -1.54 3.20
C GLY A 219 -11.18 -3.02 3.42
N GLY A 220 -10.98 -3.58 4.62
CA GLY A 220 -11.11 -5.02 4.79
C GLY A 220 -10.83 -5.54 6.18
N CYS A 221 -10.79 -6.86 6.31
CA CYS A 221 -10.46 -7.52 7.57
C CYS A 221 -9.63 -8.79 7.36
N GLY A 222 -8.93 -9.19 8.41
CA GLY A 222 -8.38 -10.53 8.54
C GLY A 222 -9.33 -11.38 9.38
N VAL A 223 -9.60 -12.59 8.93
CA VAL A 223 -10.40 -13.58 9.67
C VAL A 223 -9.60 -14.86 9.93
N GLU A 224 -9.92 -15.51 11.04
CA GLU A 224 -9.48 -16.86 11.42
C GLU A 224 -10.65 -17.82 11.47
N GLN A 225 -10.36 -19.12 11.40
CA GLN A 225 -11.34 -20.20 11.31
C GLN A 225 -12.21 -20.13 10.05
N ALA A 226 -11.72 -19.44 9.02
CA ALA A 226 -12.41 -19.39 7.74
C ALA A 226 -12.43 -20.80 7.09
N PRO A 227 -13.57 -21.24 6.56
CA PRO A 227 -13.63 -22.44 5.74
C PRO A 227 -12.81 -22.25 4.45
N PRO A 228 -12.55 -23.31 3.66
CA PRO A 228 -11.99 -23.16 2.33
C PRO A 228 -12.89 -22.26 1.46
N LEU A 229 -12.33 -21.16 0.98
CA LEU A 229 -13.01 -20.17 0.16
C LEU A 229 -12.20 -19.94 -1.14
N PRO A 230 -12.85 -19.92 -2.31
CA PRO A 230 -12.18 -19.52 -3.55
C PRO A 230 -11.66 -18.08 -3.46
N LEU A 231 -10.52 -17.80 -4.11
CA LEU A 231 -10.09 -16.41 -4.31
C LEU A 231 -11.16 -15.65 -5.11
N GLU A 232 -11.34 -14.37 -4.76
CA GLU A 232 -12.34 -13.46 -5.31
C GLU A 232 -13.81 -13.86 -5.03
N ALA A 233 -14.06 -14.90 -4.23
CA ALA A 233 -15.42 -15.24 -3.79
C ALA A 233 -16.03 -14.08 -2.98
N ILE A 234 -17.27 -13.73 -3.32
CA ILE A 234 -18.07 -12.78 -2.54
C ILE A 234 -18.69 -13.50 -1.35
N VAL A 235 -18.41 -12.98 -0.15
CA VAL A 235 -18.87 -13.51 1.12
C VAL A 235 -19.61 -12.41 1.89
N GLU A 236 -20.52 -12.84 2.74
CA GLU A 236 -21.17 -11.97 3.71
C GLU A 236 -20.65 -12.27 5.10
N LEU A 237 -20.24 -11.23 5.83
CA LEU A 237 -19.78 -11.31 7.19
C LEU A 237 -20.82 -10.62 8.10
N ARG A 238 -21.57 -11.42 8.85
CA ARG A 238 -22.53 -10.92 9.84
C ARG A 238 -21.88 -10.89 11.22
N LEU A 239 -21.63 -9.69 11.74
CA LEU A 239 -21.11 -9.48 13.09
C LEU A 239 -22.20 -9.80 14.13
N GLU A 240 -21.81 -10.09 15.37
CA GLU A 240 -22.76 -10.29 16.48
C GLU A 240 -23.67 -9.08 16.74
N SER A 241 -23.22 -7.87 16.40
CA SER A 241 -24.04 -6.66 16.45
C SER A 241 -25.21 -6.65 15.44
N GLY A 242 -25.32 -7.68 14.59
CA GLY A 242 -26.28 -7.76 13.50
C GLY A 242 -25.83 -7.05 12.23
N ARG A 243 -24.73 -6.28 12.28
CA ARG A 243 -24.18 -5.59 11.13
C ARG A 243 -23.69 -6.58 10.07
N LEU A 244 -24.06 -6.32 8.81
CA LEU A 244 -23.64 -7.09 7.65
C LEU A 244 -22.55 -6.35 6.88
N LEU A 245 -21.48 -7.04 6.53
CA LEU A 245 -20.41 -6.55 5.65
C LEU A 245 -20.27 -7.52 4.47
N GLU A 246 -20.37 -7.00 3.24
CA GLU A 246 -20.06 -7.79 2.05
C GLU A 246 -18.58 -7.63 1.70
N ALA A 247 -17.91 -8.72 1.33
CA ALA A 247 -16.49 -8.71 1.03
C ALA A 247 -16.08 -9.75 -0.02
N ALA A 248 -14.99 -9.49 -0.73
CA ALA A 248 -14.31 -10.44 -1.60
C ALA A 248 -13.10 -11.07 -0.91
N VAL A 249 -12.88 -12.37 -1.10
CA VAL A 249 -11.70 -13.08 -0.58
C VAL A 249 -10.46 -12.69 -1.39
N ARG A 250 -9.44 -12.11 -0.74
CA ARG A 250 -8.20 -11.67 -1.40
C ARG A 250 -7.04 -12.63 -1.26
N TRP A 251 -7.02 -13.38 -0.16
CA TRP A 251 -6.05 -14.44 0.06
C TRP A 251 -6.59 -15.41 1.09
N GLN A 252 -6.13 -16.66 1.01
CA GLN A 252 -6.34 -17.65 2.04
C GLN A 252 -5.03 -18.41 2.28
N ASN A 253 -4.75 -18.66 3.55
CA ASN A 253 -3.65 -19.52 4.00
C ASN A 253 -4.15 -20.39 5.15
N GLY A 254 -4.49 -21.65 4.84
CA GLY A 254 -5.15 -22.55 5.77
C GLY A 254 -6.51 -21.99 6.22
N THR A 255 -6.67 -21.81 7.53
CA THR A 255 -7.90 -21.28 8.16
C THR A 255 -7.91 -19.76 8.29
N ARG A 256 -6.88 -19.06 7.79
CA ARG A 256 -6.81 -17.61 7.76
C ARG A 256 -7.18 -17.09 6.39
N ALA A 257 -8.01 -16.05 6.35
CA ALA A 257 -8.34 -15.37 5.11
C ALA A 257 -8.28 -13.84 5.28
N GLY A 258 -7.94 -13.16 4.19
CA GLY A 258 -8.09 -11.71 4.09
C GLY A 258 -9.27 -11.38 3.21
N LEU A 259 -10.16 -10.55 3.73
CA LEU A 259 -11.37 -10.10 3.03
C LEU A 259 -11.23 -8.62 2.70
N LEU A 260 -11.58 -8.24 1.47
CA LEU A 260 -11.71 -6.84 1.05
C LEU A 260 -13.19 -6.49 0.98
N PHE A 261 -13.63 -5.45 1.69
CA PHE A 261 -15.03 -5.04 1.67
C PHE A 261 -15.44 -4.54 0.29
N SER A 262 -16.65 -4.92 -0.15
CA SER A 262 -17.25 -4.39 -1.38
C SER A 262 -17.46 -2.88 -1.28
N THR A 263 -17.85 -2.41 -0.09
CA THR A 263 -17.95 -1.00 0.27
C THR A 263 -16.99 -0.71 1.42
N PRO A 264 -15.96 0.13 1.22
CA PRO A 264 -15.07 0.54 2.31
C PRO A 264 -15.85 1.15 3.48
N LEU A 265 -15.37 0.89 4.69
CA LEU A 265 -15.90 1.51 5.90
C LEU A 265 -15.58 3.01 5.92
N SER A 266 -16.39 3.77 6.64
CA SER A 266 -16.01 5.15 6.97
C SER A 266 -14.82 5.14 7.94
N TYR A 267 -13.97 6.17 7.88
CA TYR A 267 -12.93 6.37 8.91
C TYR A 267 -13.49 6.61 10.31
N ARG A 268 -14.74 7.08 10.38
CA ARG A 268 -15.49 7.29 11.62
C ARG A 268 -16.24 6.05 12.07
N ASP A 269 -16.12 4.95 11.33
CA ASP A 269 -16.83 3.73 11.64
C ASP A 269 -16.45 3.22 13.04
N PRO A 270 -17.41 2.82 13.89
CA PRO A 270 -17.13 2.31 15.23
C PRO A 270 -16.13 1.14 15.24
N LEU A 271 -16.08 0.34 14.17
CA LEU A 271 -15.13 -0.77 14.07
C LEU A 271 -13.67 -0.30 13.84
N ILE A 272 -13.49 0.94 13.37
CA ILE A 272 -12.19 1.56 13.12
C ILE A 272 -11.81 2.53 14.25
N SER A 273 -12.78 3.17 14.89
CA SER A 273 -12.55 4.20 15.90
C SER A 273 -12.44 3.68 17.34
N ALA A 274 -12.88 2.45 17.62
CA ALA A 274 -12.93 1.89 18.96
C ALA A 274 -11.61 1.27 19.48
N GLY A 275 -10.56 1.19 18.66
CA GLY A 275 -9.22 0.74 19.08
C GLY A 275 -8.19 1.85 19.02
#